data_AF-A0A5N7DKG8-F1
#
_entry.id   AF-A0A5N7DKG8-F1
#
_cell.length_a   1.000
_cell.length_b   1.000
_cell.length_c   1.000
_cell.angle_alpha   90.00
_cell.angle_beta   90.00
_cell.angle_gamma   90.00
#
_symmetry.space_group_name_H-M   'P 1'
#
loop_
_entity.id
_entity.type
_entity.pdbx_description
1 polymer ?
#
loop_
_entity_poly.entity_id
_entity_poly.type
_entity_poly.pdbx_seq_one_letter_code
_entity_poly.pdbx_strand_id
1 'polypeptide(L)'
;MRRYARKDLSLNEDVTIRKGQRVCVDGCNMMNPEINDQPEKYDAYCFLRMRDKPGFENKAHLVATSPDHMSFSHGQHACPGRFFAANEMKVALCYFAFEIRLEASVGLYCGSGCGWGLSKC
;
A
#
# COMPACT_ATOMS: atom_id res chain seq x y z
N MET A 1 -10.97 -8.48 -4.52
CA MET A 1 -10.94 -9.60 -5.49
C MET A 1 -12.27 -10.34 -5.47
N ARG A 2 -13.06 -10.30 -6.56
CA ARG A 2 -14.40 -10.94 -6.62
C ARG A 2 -14.39 -12.29 -7.31
N ARG A 3 -15.02 -13.32 -6.75
CA ARG A 3 -15.08 -14.69 -7.28
C ARG A 3 -16.50 -15.24 -7.25
N TYR A 4 -16.75 -16.24 -8.09
CA TYR A 4 -18.03 -16.96 -8.15
C TYR A 4 -17.77 -18.43 -7.86
N ALA A 5 -18.50 -19.00 -6.90
CA ALA A 5 -18.34 -20.38 -6.48
C ALA A 5 -18.92 -21.33 -7.53
N ARG A 6 -18.05 -22.07 -8.23
CA ARG A 6 -18.45 -23.07 -9.23
C ARG A 6 -18.88 -24.40 -8.61
N LYS A 7 -18.42 -24.68 -7.39
CA LYS A 7 -18.73 -25.86 -6.57
C LYS A 7 -18.79 -25.44 -5.10
N ASP A 8 -19.43 -26.26 -4.28
CA ASP A 8 -19.38 -26.10 -2.83
C ASP A 8 -17.93 -26.24 -2.35
N LEU A 9 -17.51 -25.32 -1.49
CA LEU A 9 -16.17 -25.25 -0.90
C LEU A 9 -16.31 -25.03 0.60
N SER A 10 -15.80 -25.97 1.40
CA SER A 10 -15.63 -25.78 2.84
C SER A 10 -14.23 -25.23 3.11
N LEU A 11 -14.13 -24.10 3.81
CA LEU A 11 -12.86 -23.47 4.19
C LEU A 11 -12.36 -24.01 5.54
N ASN A 12 -13.28 -24.20 6.49
CA ASN A 12 -13.09 -24.76 7.83
C ASN A 12 -14.45 -25.34 8.31
N GLU A 13 -14.54 -25.84 9.55
CA GLU A 13 -15.78 -26.46 10.05
C GLU A 13 -17.00 -25.52 10.02
N ASP A 14 -16.79 -24.21 10.13
CA ASP A 14 -17.87 -23.22 10.27
C ASP A 14 -18.22 -22.48 8.97
N VAL A 15 -17.33 -22.44 7.97
CA VAL A 15 -17.52 -21.61 6.77
C VAL A 15 -17.57 -22.47 5.51
N THR A 16 -18.78 -22.63 4.98
CA THR A 16 -19.02 -23.24 3.67
C THR A 16 -19.53 -22.23 2.66
N ILE A 17 -18.81 -22.08 1.55
CA ILE A 17 -19.25 -21.32 0.38
C ILE A 17 -20.00 -22.27 -0.56
N ARG A 18 -21.27 -21.99 -0.80
CA ARG A 18 -22.13 -22.79 -1.68
C ARG A 18 -21.97 -22.41 -3.14
N LYS A 19 -22.12 -23.38 -4.03
CA LYS A 19 -22.20 -23.17 -5.48
C LYS A 19 -23.23 -22.08 -5.79
N GLY A 20 -22.86 -21.13 -6.63
CA GLY A 20 -23.71 -20.00 -6.98
C GLY A 20 -23.46 -18.72 -6.18
N GLN A 21 -22.78 -18.81 -5.03
CA GLN A 21 -22.45 -17.63 -4.24
C GLN A 21 -21.31 -16.82 -4.88
N ARG A 22 -21.40 -15.50 -4.71
CA ARG A 22 -20.31 -14.56 -5.02
C ARG A 22 -19.54 -14.26 -3.74
N VAL A 23 -18.23 -14.33 -3.82
CA VAL A 23 -17.32 -14.04 -2.71
C VAL A 23 -16.43 -12.89 -3.10
N CYS A 24 -16.13 -12.00 -2.16
CA CYS A 24 -15.14 -10.96 -2.35
C CYS A 24 -14.12 -11.02 -1.22
N VAL A 25 -12.84 -10.96 -1.57
CA VAL A 25 -11.76 -10.66 -0.63
C VAL A 25 -11.47 -9.18 -0.77
N ASP A 26 -11.69 -8.40 0.28
CA ASP A 26 -11.34 -6.99 0.32
C ASP A 26 -9.84 -6.79 0.66
N GLY A 27 -9.42 -5.52 0.72
CA GLY A 27 -8.08 -5.13 1.12
C GLY A 27 -8.00 -4.53 2.52
N CYS A 28 -9.05 -4.67 3.34
CA CYS A 28 -9.15 -4.04 4.66
C CYS A 28 -8.06 -4.53 5.62
N ASN A 29 -7.49 -5.71 5.39
CA ASN A 29 -6.36 -6.22 6.17
C ASN A 29 -5.12 -5.29 6.08
N MET A 30 -5.02 -4.46 5.04
CA MET A 30 -3.99 -3.42 4.96
C MET A 30 -4.18 -2.28 5.98
N MET A 31 -5.38 -2.14 6.53
CA MET A 31 -5.69 -1.19 7.61
C MET A 31 -5.66 -1.85 8.99
N ASN A 32 -5.19 -3.10 9.10
CA ASN A 32 -5.10 -3.80 10.37
C ASN A 32 -3.88 -3.28 11.18
N PRO A 33 -4.07 -2.72 12.38
CA PRO A 33 -2.98 -2.19 13.21
C PRO A 33 -2.04 -3.27 13.75
N GLU A 34 -2.45 -4.55 13.75
CA GLU A 34 -1.56 -5.67 14.11
C GLU A 34 -0.53 -5.98 13.03
N ILE A 35 -0.79 -5.55 11.79
CA ILE A 35 0.04 -5.81 10.62
C ILE A 35 0.83 -4.56 10.22
N ASN A 36 0.15 -3.41 10.15
CA ASN A 36 0.71 -2.14 9.75
C ASN A 36 0.62 -1.15 10.92
N ASP A 37 1.75 -0.63 11.35
CA ASP A 37 1.81 0.31 12.46
C ASP A 37 1.18 1.66 12.05
N GLN A 38 0.16 2.13 12.79
CA GLN A 38 -0.56 3.41 12.54
C GLN A 38 -1.11 3.54 11.09
N PRO A 39 -1.98 2.61 10.64
CA PRO A 39 -2.41 2.53 9.24
C PRO A 39 -3.20 3.76 8.77
N GLU A 40 -3.79 4.52 9.69
CA GLU A 40 -4.49 5.77 9.40
C GLU A 40 -3.57 6.98 9.16
N LYS A 41 -2.28 6.86 9.48
CA LYS A 41 -1.30 7.93 9.27
C LYS A 41 -0.47 7.67 8.03
N TYR A 42 -0.31 8.70 7.21
CA TYR A 42 0.65 8.66 6.12
C TYR A 42 2.08 8.72 6.68
N ASP A 43 2.79 7.61 6.58
CA ASP A 43 4.21 7.50 6.95
C ASP A 43 5.02 7.02 5.74
N ALA A 44 5.77 7.95 5.14
CA ALA A 44 6.58 7.68 3.94
C ALA A 44 7.69 6.63 4.18
N TYR A 45 8.05 6.35 5.44
CA TYR A 45 9.12 5.43 5.82
C TYR A 45 8.62 4.10 6.37
N CYS A 46 7.31 3.85 6.40
CA CYS A 46 6.76 2.62 7.00
C CYS A 46 7.32 1.34 6.35
N PHE A 47 7.40 1.30 5.01
CA PHE A 47 7.93 0.15 4.28
C PHE A 47 9.46 0.05 4.36
N LEU A 48 10.17 1.16 4.57
CA LEU A 48 11.61 1.14 4.82
C LEU A 48 11.88 0.38 6.13
N ARG A 49 11.19 0.76 7.21
CA ARG A 49 11.33 0.09 8.52
C ARG A 49 10.78 -1.33 8.51
N MET A 50 9.73 -1.60 7.72
CA MET A 50 9.22 -2.97 7.54
C MET A 50 10.30 -3.89 6.96
N ARG A 51 11.12 -3.40 6.02
CA ARG A 51 12.19 -4.19 5.39
C ARG A 51 13.27 -4.65 6.37
N ASP A 52 13.48 -3.90 7.46
CA ASP A 52 14.48 -4.22 8.48
C ASP A 52 14.01 -5.31 9.45
N LYS A 53 12.72 -5.68 9.42
CA LYS A 53 12.18 -6.79 10.22
C LYS A 53 12.61 -8.12 9.56
N PRO A 54 13.22 -9.07 10.30
CA PRO A 54 13.61 -10.36 9.75
C PRO A 54 12.42 -11.09 9.10
N GLY A 55 12.59 -11.56 7.86
CA GLY A 55 11.55 -12.25 7.09
C GLY A 55 10.60 -11.33 6.30
N PHE A 56 10.79 -10.01 6.35
CA PHE A 56 10.02 -9.02 5.59
C PHE A 56 10.81 -8.37 4.45
N GLU A 57 12.05 -8.80 4.21
CA GLU A 57 12.98 -8.23 3.22
C GLU A 57 12.34 -8.18 1.83
N ASN A 58 11.66 -9.27 1.44
CA ASN A 58 10.99 -9.40 0.15
C ASN A 58 9.53 -8.90 0.16
N LYS A 59 8.93 -8.69 1.34
CA LYS A 59 7.53 -8.25 1.47
C LYS A 59 7.37 -6.74 1.35
N ALA A 60 8.41 -5.98 1.71
CA ALA A 60 8.39 -4.53 1.70
C ALA A 60 8.56 -3.89 0.30
N HIS A 61 8.82 -4.68 -0.75
CA HIS A 61 8.92 -4.14 -2.10
C HIS A 61 7.54 -3.67 -2.61
N LEU A 62 7.50 -2.53 -3.31
CA LEU A 62 6.27 -1.99 -3.91
C LEU A 62 5.51 -3.01 -4.79
N VAL A 63 6.25 -3.87 -5.49
CA VAL A 63 5.69 -4.90 -6.39
C VAL A 63 5.33 -6.21 -5.68
N ALA A 64 5.66 -6.34 -4.39
CA ALA A 64 5.34 -7.51 -3.61
C ALA A 64 3.83 -7.57 -3.34
N THR A 65 3.29 -8.77 -3.46
CA THR A 65 1.88 -9.05 -3.17
C THR A 65 1.83 -10.13 -2.12
N SER A 66 0.94 -9.98 -1.14
CA SER A 66 0.69 -10.97 -0.10
C SER A 66 -0.79 -10.93 0.29
N PRO A 67 -1.27 -11.90 1.09
CA PRO A 67 -2.60 -11.80 1.71
C PRO A 67 -2.77 -10.52 2.54
N ASP A 68 -1.68 -9.99 3.08
CA ASP A 68 -1.64 -8.77 3.88
C ASP A 68 -1.46 -7.49 3.04
N HIS A 69 -1.08 -7.61 1.76
CA HIS A 69 -0.81 -6.50 0.87
C HIS A 69 -1.42 -6.75 -0.52
N MET A 70 -2.62 -6.19 -0.72
CA MET A 70 -3.51 -6.48 -1.85
C MET A 70 -3.57 -5.38 -2.91
N SER A 71 -2.68 -4.38 -2.85
CA SER A 71 -2.60 -3.23 -3.79
C SER A 71 -2.58 -3.64 -5.26
N PHE A 72 -1.85 -4.71 -5.58
CA PHE A 72 -1.79 -5.29 -6.92
C PHE A 72 -2.53 -6.63 -7.02
N SER A 73 -3.49 -6.91 -6.12
CA SER A 73 -4.11 -8.24 -5.96
C SER A 73 -3.05 -9.32 -5.64
N HIS A 74 -3.42 -10.60 -5.55
CA HIS A 74 -2.49 -11.65 -5.12
C HIS A 74 -2.66 -12.97 -5.89
N GLY A 75 -1.63 -13.82 -5.83
CA GLY A 75 -1.57 -15.14 -6.47
C GLY A 75 -1.66 -15.06 -7.99
N GLN A 76 -2.42 -15.98 -8.60
CA GLN A 76 -2.66 -16.04 -10.05
C GLN A 76 -3.35 -14.79 -10.63
N HIS A 77 -3.83 -13.90 -9.76
CA HIS A 77 -4.54 -12.70 -10.14
C HIS A 77 -3.81 -11.44 -9.69
N ALA A 78 -2.54 -11.56 -9.32
CA ALA A 78 -1.68 -10.41 -9.17
C ALA A 78 -1.58 -9.67 -10.51
N CYS A 79 -1.56 -8.34 -10.46
CA CYS A 79 -1.44 -7.50 -11.64
C CYS A 79 -0.14 -7.85 -12.38
N PRO A 80 -0.20 -8.26 -13.66
CA PRO A 80 1.00 -8.56 -14.45
C PRO A 80 1.83 -7.29 -14.71
N GLY A 81 1.16 -6.14 -14.82
CA GLY A 81 1.79 -4.84 -15.05
C GLY A 81 2.38 -4.15 -13.81
N ARG A 82 2.36 -4.78 -12.62
CA ARG A 82 2.82 -4.12 -11.37
C ARG A 82 4.28 -3.66 -11.43
N PHE A 83 5.14 -4.37 -12.15
CA PHE A 83 6.54 -3.99 -12.32
C PHE A 83 6.68 -2.74 -13.20
N PHE A 84 5.92 -2.69 -14.29
CA PHE A 84 5.86 -1.52 -15.15
C PHE A 84 5.34 -0.30 -14.39
N ALA A 85 4.20 -0.42 -13.71
CA ALA A 85 3.63 0.64 -12.89
C ALA A 85 4.59 1.13 -11.80
N ALA A 86 5.28 0.22 -11.11
CA ALA A 86 6.27 0.58 -10.09
C ALA A 86 7.47 1.35 -10.66
N ASN A 87 7.93 1.00 -11.86
CA ASN A 87 9.02 1.71 -12.52
C ASN A 87 8.58 3.10 -13.02
N GLU A 88 7.42 3.19 -13.65
CA GLU A 88 6.80 4.46 -14.06
C GLU A 88 6.63 5.41 -12.86
N MET A 89 6.11 4.92 -11.73
CA MET A 89 5.97 5.72 -10.50
C MET A 89 7.32 6.25 -10.00
N LYS A 90 8.38 5.43 -10.05
CA LYS A 90 9.73 5.88 -9.65
C LYS A 90 10.27 6.95 -10.59
N VAL A 91 10.10 6.79 -11.91
CA VAL A 91 10.51 7.79 -12.90
C VAL A 91 9.75 9.10 -12.70
N ALA A 92 8.43 9.03 -12.49
CA ALA A 92 7.62 10.20 -12.19
C ALA A 92 8.06 10.93 -10.91
N LEU A 93 8.38 10.18 -9.83
CA LEU A 93 8.91 10.76 -8.59
C LEU A 93 10.27 11.43 -8.79
N CYS A 94 11.17 10.82 -9.57
CA CYS A 94 12.43 11.46 -9.94
C CYS A 94 12.18 12.76 -10.70
N TYR A 95 11.28 12.76 -11.69
CA TYR A 95 10.94 13.95 -12.45
C TYR A 95 10.39 15.07 -11.55
N PHE A 96 9.50 14.72 -10.60
CA PHE A 96 9.00 15.69 -9.62
C PHE A 96 10.07 16.23 -8.68
N ALA A 97 11.05 15.41 -8.29
CA ALA A 97 12.12 15.84 -7.40
C ALA A 97 13.18 16.73 -8.07
N PHE A 98 13.44 16.53 -9.37
CA PHE A 98 14.49 17.25 -10.09
C PHE A 98 13.99 18.45 -10.88
N GLU A 99 12.82 18.36 -11.53
CA GLU A 99 12.39 19.33 -12.55
C GLU A 99 11.26 20.24 -12.07
N ILE A 100 10.40 19.76 -11.16
CA ILE A 100 9.29 20.55 -10.64
C ILE A 100 9.70 21.16 -9.30
N ARG A 101 9.74 22.49 -9.24
CA ARG A 101 9.77 23.20 -7.96
C ARG A 101 8.39 23.07 -7.31
N LEU A 102 8.20 21.98 -6.57
CA LEU A 102 6.98 21.75 -5.82
C LEU A 102 6.87 22.81 -4.74
N GLU A 103 6.04 23.84 -4.97
CA GLU A 103 5.55 24.67 -3.89
C GLU A 103 4.54 23.85 -3.10
N ALA A 104 5.01 23.28 -1.99
CA ALA A 104 4.10 22.70 -1.04
C ALA A 104 3.29 23.86 -0.45
N SER A 105 1.99 23.95 -0.77
CA SER A 105 1.06 24.81 -0.05
C SER A 105 0.86 24.19 1.33
N VAL A 106 1.85 24.35 2.21
CA VAL A 106 1.80 23.74 3.52
C VAL A 106 0.88 24.59 4.38
N GLY A 107 -0.36 24.12 4.55
CA GLY A 107 -1.12 24.35 5.77
C GLY A 107 -0.44 23.64 6.94
N LEU A 108 0.80 24.04 7.24
CA LEU A 108 1.49 23.67 8.46
C LEU A 108 0.81 24.47 9.56
N TYR A 109 0.25 23.77 10.54
CA TYR A 109 0.02 24.31 11.86
C TYR A 109 1.29 25.09 12.28
N CYS A 110 1.18 26.41 12.30
CA CYS A 110 2.19 27.31 12.86
C CYS A 110 2.18 27.13 14.38
N GLY A 111 2.78 26.04 14.84
CA GLY A 111 3.15 25.81 16.23
C GLY A 111 4.60 26.23 16.41
N SER A 112 4.80 27.46 16.88
CA SER A 112 5.99 27.96 17.57
C SER A 112 7.37 27.69 16.93
N GLY A 113 7.88 28.72 16.26
CA GLY A 113 9.26 29.17 16.42
C GLY A 113 10.35 28.27 15.85
N CYS A 114 10.62 28.39 14.55
CA CYS A 114 11.97 28.14 14.05
C CYS A 114 12.27 29.13 12.93
N GLY A 115 13.12 30.10 13.24
CA GLY A 115 13.56 31.13 12.32
C GLY A 115 14.46 30.53 11.25
N TRP A 116 13.93 30.41 10.04
CA TRP A 116 14.74 30.39 8.84
C TRP A 116 14.30 31.57 8.00
N GLY A 117 15.06 32.65 8.14
CA GLY A 117 14.90 33.84 7.34
C GLY A 117 15.15 33.50 5.88
N LEU A 118 14.09 33.54 5.08
CA LEU A 118 14.14 33.81 3.66
C LEU A 118 13.03 34.82 3.38
N SER A 119 13.49 36.06 3.18
CA SER A 119 12.71 37.21 2.79
C SER A 119 12.04 37.00 1.44
N LYS A 120 10.74 37.37 1.36
CA LYS A 120 10.02 38.08 0.27
C LYS A 120 10.29 37.57 -1.16
N CYS A 121 9.31 37.11 -1.94
CA CYS A 121 7.92 37.55 -2.10
C CYS A 121 7.02 36.34 -2.39
#